data_AF-A0A7C9ABZ0-F1
#
_entry.id   AF-A0A7C9ABZ0-F1
#
_cell.length_a   1.000
_cell.length_b   1.000
_cell.length_c   1.000
_cell.angle_alpha   90.00
_cell.angle_beta   90.00
_cell.angle_gamma   90.00
#
_symmetry.space_group_name_H-M   'P 1'
#
loop_
_entity.id
_entity.type
_entity.pdbx_description
1 polymer ?
#
loop_
_entity_poly.entity_id
_entity_poly.type
_entity_poly.pdbx_seq_one_letter_code
_entity_poly.pdbx_strand_id
1 'polypeptide(L)'
;EFKEVLSDILLGMAVGLKRDPIVILRIDGEELMEFINGPCFETEVLSVWSEIESPDDQGTLHDYIVKAVQKLGVDQGLPPTADSWVWSNVVEPALEACMGENKDQVGVSQEAFLVELKKVLENIAERLKEKPVIVAHSEN
;
A
#
# COMPACT_ATOMS: atom_id res chain seq x y z
N GLU A 1 13.40 -6.57 -44.70
CA GLU A 1 12.46 -5.47 -44.41
C GLU A 1 11.81 -5.56 -43.01
N PHE A 2 10.71 -6.30 -42.76
CA PHE A 2 10.06 -6.29 -41.42
C PHE A 2 10.99 -6.66 -40.25
N LYS A 3 11.82 -7.69 -40.44
CA LYS A 3 12.82 -8.12 -39.44
C LYS A 3 13.82 -7.02 -39.08
N GLU A 4 14.26 -6.25 -40.06
CA GLU A 4 15.26 -5.19 -39.86
C GLU A 4 14.62 -4.01 -39.12
N VAL A 5 13.42 -3.59 -39.54
CA VAL A 5 12.67 -2.51 -38.87
C VAL A 5 12.35 -2.88 -37.41
N LEU A 6 11.90 -4.11 -37.14
CA LEU A 6 11.62 -4.56 -35.78
C LEU A 6 12.91 -4.59 -34.93
N SER A 7 14.03 -5.01 -35.51
CA SER A 7 15.33 -5.00 -34.83
C SER A 7 15.73 -3.58 -34.41
N ASP A 8 15.58 -2.60 -35.30
CA ASP A 8 15.93 -1.20 -35.02
C ASP A 8 15.03 -0.61 -33.91
N ILE A 9 13.73 -0.95 -33.93
CA ILE A 9 12.79 -0.54 -32.86
C ILE A 9 13.22 -1.12 -31.51
N LEU A 10 13.49 -2.43 -31.44
CA LEU A 10 13.89 -3.09 -30.20
C LEU A 10 15.23 -2.57 -29.67
N LEU A 11 16.20 -2.29 -30.56
CA LEU A 11 17.46 -1.65 -30.19
C LEU A 11 17.24 -0.25 -29.62
N GLY A 12 16.36 0.54 -30.26
CA GLY A 12 15.97 1.86 -29.75
C GLY A 12 15.36 1.79 -28.36
N MET A 13 14.44 0.85 -28.12
CA MET A 13 13.83 0.63 -26.79
C MET A 13 14.88 0.20 -25.76
N ALA A 14 15.79 -0.71 -26.11
CA ALA A 14 16.85 -1.17 -25.22
C ALA A 14 17.81 -0.02 -24.83
N VAL A 15 18.18 0.83 -25.78
CA VAL A 15 18.99 2.02 -25.50
C VAL A 15 18.23 3.02 -24.62
N GLY A 16 16.94 3.21 -24.88
CA GLY A 16 16.07 4.04 -24.04
C GLY A 16 15.99 3.56 -22.60
N LEU A 17 15.66 2.29 -22.39
CA LEU A 17 15.57 1.67 -21.05
C LEU A 17 16.92 1.61 -20.33
N LYS A 18 18.04 1.54 -21.07
CA LYS A 18 19.37 1.65 -20.47
C LYS A 18 19.66 3.06 -19.94
N ARG A 19 19.13 4.09 -20.60
CA ARG A 19 19.29 5.49 -20.19
C ARG A 19 18.33 5.85 -19.06
N ASP A 20 17.07 5.45 -19.22
CA ASP A 20 15.95 5.76 -18.34
C ASP A 20 15.34 4.43 -17.86
N PRO A 21 15.90 3.79 -16.80
CA PRO A 21 15.44 2.49 -16.34
C PRO A 21 14.02 2.58 -15.75
N ILE A 22 13.24 1.52 -15.99
CA ILE A 22 11.94 1.32 -15.36
C ILE A 22 12.10 0.18 -14.37
N VAL A 23 11.85 0.47 -13.10
CA VAL A 23 11.82 -0.52 -12.02
C VAL A 23 10.43 -1.13 -12.00
N ILE A 24 10.37 -2.46 -11.99
CA ILE A 24 9.13 -3.23 -11.92
C ILE A 24 9.14 -4.00 -10.60
N LEU A 25 8.25 -3.62 -9.68
CA LEU A 25 8.05 -4.27 -8.39
C LEU A 25 6.77 -5.10 -8.44
N ARG A 26 6.85 -6.33 -7.94
CA ARG A 26 5.66 -7.17 -7.74
C ARG A 26 5.35 -7.20 -6.25
N ILE A 27 4.22 -6.60 -5.90
CA ILE A 27 3.73 -6.53 -4.53
C ILE A 27 2.64 -7.58 -4.35
N ASP A 28 2.95 -8.63 -3.59
CA ASP A 28 2.06 -9.79 -3.38
C ASP A 28 1.71 -10.04 -1.91
N GLY A 29 2.04 -9.09 -1.04
CA GLY A 29 1.75 -9.13 0.39
C GLY A 29 2.80 -9.81 1.25
N GLU A 30 3.87 -10.39 0.68
CA GLU A 30 4.96 -10.99 1.48
C GLU A 30 5.68 -9.94 2.33
N GLU A 31 6.19 -8.87 1.70
CA GLU A 31 6.87 -7.76 2.39
C GLU A 31 5.97 -7.09 3.44
N LEU A 32 4.68 -6.94 3.14
CA LEU A 32 3.71 -6.39 4.09
C LEU A 32 3.52 -7.31 5.29
N MET A 33 3.48 -8.63 5.08
CA MET A 33 3.38 -9.59 6.18
C MET A 33 4.66 -9.63 7.01
N GLU A 34 5.83 -9.49 6.40
CA GLU A 34 7.10 -9.35 7.11
C GLU A 34 7.13 -8.07 7.95
N PHE A 35 6.66 -6.95 7.39
CA PHE A 35 6.52 -5.69 8.11
C PHE A 35 5.61 -5.82 9.33
N ILE A 36 4.41 -6.39 9.17
CA ILE A 36 3.43 -6.57 10.26
C ILE A 36 3.97 -7.43 11.41
N ASN A 37 4.76 -8.46 11.09
CA ASN A 37 5.34 -9.36 12.07
C ASN A 37 6.73 -8.89 12.57
N GLY A 38 7.23 -7.80 12.01
CA GLY A 38 8.54 -7.25 12.31
C GLY A 38 8.56 -6.46 13.62
N PRO A 39 9.75 -6.28 14.22
CA PRO A 39 9.90 -5.53 15.48
C PRO A 39 9.63 -4.03 15.31
N CYS A 40 9.70 -3.50 14.09
CA CYS A 40 9.50 -2.08 13.79
C CYS A 40 8.03 -1.70 13.63
N PHE A 41 7.13 -2.68 13.45
CA PHE A 41 5.71 -2.45 13.14
C PHE A 41 5.07 -1.41 14.07
N GLU A 42 5.11 -1.68 15.38
CA GLU A 42 4.49 -0.79 16.35
C GLU A 42 5.14 0.60 16.32
N THR A 43 6.46 0.68 16.24
CA THR A 43 7.16 1.98 16.26
C THR A 43 6.81 2.84 15.04
N GLU A 44 6.75 2.24 13.84
CA GLU A 44 6.38 2.94 12.62
C GLU A 44 4.90 3.35 12.62
N VAL A 45 4.01 2.45 13.03
CA VAL A 45 2.57 2.75 13.15
C VAL A 45 2.31 3.88 14.15
N LEU A 46 3.06 3.94 15.25
CA LEU A 46 2.96 5.04 16.22
C LEU A 46 3.49 6.36 15.68
N SER A 47 4.53 6.32 14.84
CA SER A 47 4.98 7.51 14.11
C SER A 47 3.88 8.01 13.16
N VAL A 48 3.25 7.11 12.41
CA VAL A 48 2.13 7.44 11.52
C VAL A 48 0.95 7.99 12.33
N TRP A 49 0.60 7.37 13.46
CA TRP A 49 -0.45 7.86 14.37
C TRP A 49 -0.20 9.30 14.79
N SER A 50 1.02 9.61 15.23
CA SER A 50 1.41 10.97 15.65
C SER A 50 1.33 12.01 14.53
N GLU A 51 1.45 11.59 13.26
CA GLU A 51 1.30 12.48 12.10
C GLU A 51 -0.15 12.70 11.68
N ILE A 52 -1.03 11.71 11.88
CA ILE A 52 -2.43 11.77 11.47
C ILE A 52 -3.36 12.27 12.58
N GLU A 53 -2.98 12.08 13.85
CA GLU A 53 -3.71 12.58 15.00
C GLU A 53 -3.55 14.10 15.07
N SER A 54 -4.65 14.82 14.96
CA SER A 54 -4.71 16.27 15.16
C SER A 54 -5.69 16.57 16.29
N PRO A 55 -5.37 17.50 17.21
CA PRO A 55 -6.25 17.87 18.32
C PRO A 55 -7.64 18.36 17.89
N ASP A 56 -7.75 18.86 16.66
CA ASP A 56 -8.98 19.42 16.09
C ASP A 56 -9.79 18.40 15.27
N ASP A 57 -9.24 17.20 15.03
CA ASP A 57 -9.84 16.20 14.14
C ASP A 57 -10.66 15.19 14.96
N GLN A 58 -11.98 15.20 14.77
CA GLN A 58 -12.91 14.23 15.37
C GLN A 58 -13.21 13.10 14.40
N GLY A 59 -12.16 12.56 13.78
CA GLY A 59 -12.26 11.46 12.82
C GLY A 59 -12.81 10.18 13.46
N THR A 60 -13.44 9.36 12.64
CA THR A 60 -13.80 7.99 13.03
C THR A 60 -12.58 7.08 12.97
N LEU A 61 -12.64 5.91 13.62
CA LEU A 61 -11.64 4.85 13.46
C LEU A 61 -11.34 4.55 11.99
N HIS A 62 -12.37 4.52 11.17
CA HIS A 62 -12.23 4.31 9.74
C HIS A 62 -11.37 5.38 9.07
N ASP A 63 -11.60 6.66 9.39
CA ASP A 63 -10.84 7.76 8.81
C ASP A 63 -9.36 7.70 9.19
N TYR A 64 -9.05 7.35 10.44
CA TYR A 64 -7.67 7.16 10.89
C TYR A 64 -6.98 6.00 10.18
N ILE A 65 -7.66 4.85 10.04
CA ILE A 65 -7.08 3.70 9.34
C ILE A 65 -6.86 4.02 7.86
N VAL A 66 -7.81 4.69 7.20
CA VAL A 66 -7.65 5.13 5.81
C VAL A 66 -6.42 6.04 5.65
N LYS A 67 -6.27 7.04 6.52
CA LYS A 67 -5.10 7.94 6.49
C LYS A 67 -3.80 7.17 6.74
N ALA A 68 -3.81 6.21 7.66
CA ALA A 68 -2.63 5.39 7.95
C ALA A 68 -2.24 4.51 6.77
N VAL A 69 -3.19 3.83 6.13
CA VAL A 69 -2.95 3.01 4.94
C VAL A 69 -2.46 3.85 3.75
N GLN A 70 -2.89 5.12 3.66
CA GLN A 70 -2.38 6.06 2.65
C GLN A 70 -0.97 6.58 2.95
N LYS A 71 -0.55 6.56 4.22
CA LYS A 71 0.78 6.96 4.68
C LYS A 71 1.80 5.83 4.58
N LEU A 72 1.36 4.60 4.83
CA LEU A 72 2.16 3.41 4.60
C LEU A 72 2.32 3.20 3.09
N GLY A 73 3.55 2.96 2.66
CA GLY A 73 3.92 2.99 1.25
C GLY A 73 4.48 1.66 0.75
N VAL A 74 5.12 1.75 -0.42
CA VAL A 74 5.81 0.63 -1.06
C VAL A 74 6.89 0.06 -0.15
N ASP A 75 7.54 0.90 0.66
CA ASP A 75 8.57 0.46 1.62
C ASP A 75 8.03 -0.51 2.69
N GLN A 76 6.72 -0.44 3.01
CA GLN A 76 6.05 -1.38 3.91
C GLN A 76 5.32 -2.51 3.15
N GLY A 77 5.59 -2.68 1.86
CA GLY A 77 4.96 -3.72 1.04
C GLY A 77 3.52 -3.41 0.61
N LEU A 78 3.08 -2.16 0.69
CA LEU A 78 1.78 -1.74 0.16
C LEU A 78 1.91 -1.20 -1.28
N PRO A 79 1.02 -1.59 -2.19
CA PRO A 79 0.94 -0.92 -3.48
C PRO A 79 0.50 0.55 -3.32
N PRO A 80 0.85 1.44 -4.26
CA PRO A 80 0.42 2.83 -4.24
C PRO A 80 -1.11 2.94 -4.16
N THR A 81 -1.60 3.34 -2.99
CA THR A 81 -3.04 3.40 -2.67
C THR A 81 -3.78 4.54 -3.35
N ALA A 82 -3.04 5.47 -3.96
CA ALA A 82 -3.59 6.51 -4.84
C ALA A 82 -4.14 5.94 -6.16
N ASP A 83 -3.72 4.74 -6.57
CA ASP A 83 -4.27 4.08 -7.75
C ASP A 83 -5.70 3.57 -7.46
N SER A 84 -6.65 3.95 -8.31
CA SER A 84 -8.07 3.61 -8.10
C SER A 84 -8.34 2.12 -8.16
N TRP A 85 -7.57 1.35 -8.94
CA TRP A 85 -7.72 -0.10 -8.99
C TRP A 85 -7.27 -0.72 -7.67
N VAL A 86 -6.12 -0.28 -7.14
CA VAL A 86 -5.61 -0.72 -5.83
C VAL A 86 -6.63 -0.43 -4.74
N TRP A 87 -7.18 0.79 -4.71
CA TRP A 87 -8.17 1.18 -3.73
C TRP A 87 -9.40 0.27 -3.75
N SER A 88 -10.07 0.15 -4.90
CA SER A 88 -11.34 -0.58 -5.00
C SER A 88 -11.21 -2.11 -4.98
N ASN A 89 -10.04 -2.68 -5.29
CA ASN A 89 -9.86 -4.13 -5.35
C ASN A 89 -9.10 -4.72 -4.16
N VAL A 90 -8.32 -3.91 -3.44
CA VAL A 90 -7.46 -4.37 -2.36
C VAL A 90 -7.82 -3.69 -1.05
N VAL A 91 -7.78 -2.35 -1.00
CA VAL A 91 -7.89 -1.59 0.25
C VAL A 91 -9.32 -1.54 0.77
N GLU A 92 -10.26 -1.03 -0.04
CA GLU A 92 -11.68 -0.90 0.34
C GLU A 92 -12.30 -2.24 0.78
N PRO A 93 -12.12 -3.35 0.05
CA PRO A 93 -12.58 -4.66 0.49
C PRO A 93 -11.96 -5.17 1.80
N ALA A 94 -10.73 -4.75 2.15
CA ALA A 94 -10.10 -5.08 3.41
C ALA A 94 -10.66 -4.26 4.57
N LEU A 95 -10.89 -2.96 4.35
CA LEU A 95 -11.54 -2.08 5.32
C LEU A 95 -12.95 -2.59 5.66
N GLU A 96 -13.74 -2.96 4.65
CA GLU A 96 -15.09 -3.50 4.84
C GLU A 96 -15.10 -4.83 5.60
N ALA A 97 -14.11 -5.70 5.35
CA ALA A 97 -14.01 -6.99 6.03
C ALA A 97 -13.66 -6.86 7.52
N CYS A 98 -12.90 -5.84 7.91
CA CYS A 98 -12.41 -5.67 9.27
C CYS A 98 -13.27 -4.74 10.13
N MET A 99 -13.90 -3.70 9.56
CA MET A 99 -14.44 -2.61 10.38
C MET A 99 -15.89 -2.76 10.85
N GLY A 100 -16.69 -3.66 10.27
CA GLY A 100 -18.02 -4.03 10.77
C GLY A 100 -18.83 -2.87 11.40
N GLU A 101 -19.22 -3.02 12.67
CA GLU A 101 -19.97 -2.02 13.46
C GLU A 101 -19.08 -0.91 14.08
N ASN A 102 -17.75 -1.08 14.10
CA ASN A 102 -16.81 -0.14 14.72
C ASN A 102 -16.39 1.00 13.79
N LYS A 103 -16.86 0.98 12.53
CA LYS A 103 -16.51 1.97 11.50
C LYS A 103 -16.73 3.42 11.96
N ASP A 104 -17.84 3.65 12.66
CA ASP A 104 -18.26 4.98 13.11
C ASP A 104 -17.84 5.28 14.57
N GLN A 105 -16.93 4.48 15.15
CA GLN A 105 -16.43 4.72 16.50
C GLN A 105 -15.63 6.03 16.54
N VAL A 106 -16.06 6.94 17.40
CA VAL A 106 -15.40 8.22 17.70
C VAL A 106 -14.65 8.10 19.04
N GLY A 107 -13.53 8.79 19.19
CA GLY A 107 -12.69 8.71 20.41
C GLY A 107 -11.82 7.46 20.42
N VAL A 108 -11.09 7.25 19.34
CA VAL A 108 -10.24 6.09 19.10
C VAL A 108 -9.01 6.16 20.01
N SER A 109 -8.77 5.11 20.80
CA SER A 109 -7.50 4.98 21.53
C SER A 109 -6.41 4.49 20.59
N GLN A 110 -5.16 4.88 20.88
CA GLN A 110 -3.98 4.45 20.13
C GLN A 110 -3.88 2.92 20.05
N GLU A 111 -4.22 2.21 21.12
CA GLU A 111 -4.21 0.74 21.16
C GLU A 111 -5.30 0.14 20.27
N ALA A 112 -6.51 0.71 20.28
CA ALA A 112 -7.60 0.27 19.41
C ALA A 112 -7.24 0.47 17.93
N PHE A 113 -6.66 1.63 17.60
CA PHE A 113 -6.15 1.91 16.26
C PHE A 113 -5.10 0.89 15.81
N LEU A 114 -4.10 0.60 16.64
CA LEU A 114 -3.02 -0.33 16.30
C LEU A 114 -3.55 -1.73 16.01
N VAL A 115 -4.45 -2.23 16.86
CA VAL A 115 -5.06 -3.55 16.69
C VAL A 115 -5.90 -3.63 15.41
N GLU A 116 -6.71 -2.61 15.13
CA GLU A 116 -7.59 -2.61 13.96
C GLU A 116 -6.83 -2.36 12.65
N LEU A 117 -5.85 -1.46 12.66
CA LEU A 117 -4.95 -1.27 11.52
C LEU A 117 -4.21 -2.57 11.18
N LYS A 118 -3.70 -3.29 12.19
CA LYS A 118 -3.02 -4.57 11.97
C LYS A 118 -3.91 -5.57 11.23
N LYS A 119 -5.16 -5.74 11.65
CA LYS A 119 -6.12 -6.64 10.98
C LYS A 119 -6.37 -6.23 9.53
N VAL A 120 -6.52 -4.93 9.27
CA VAL A 120 -6.72 -4.40 7.92
C VAL A 120 -5.50 -4.70 7.04
N LEU A 121 -4.29 -4.46 7.54
CA LEU A 121 -3.06 -4.73 6.80
C LEU A 121 -2.86 -6.24 6.54
N GLU A 122 -3.20 -7.10 7.51
CA GLU A 122 -3.18 -8.56 7.32
C GLU A 122 -4.16 -8.98 6.21
N ASN A 123 -5.37 -8.42 6.19
CA ASN A 123 -6.34 -8.71 5.14
C ASN A 123 -5.90 -8.18 3.76
N ILE A 124 -5.26 -7.00 3.71
CA ILE A 124 -4.64 -6.48 2.48
C ILE A 124 -3.58 -7.46 1.97
N ALA A 125 -2.70 -7.96 2.85
CA ALA A 125 -1.67 -8.94 2.47
C ALA A 125 -2.28 -10.23 1.92
N GLU A 126 -3.34 -10.75 2.52
CA GLU A 126 -4.07 -11.93 2.00
C GLU A 126 -4.64 -11.67 0.59
N ARG A 127 -5.22 -10.48 0.36
CA ARG A 127 -5.74 -10.11 -0.96
C ARG A 127 -4.65 -9.96 -2.01
N LEU A 128 -3.51 -9.40 -1.64
CA LEU A 128 -2.34 -9.26 -2.52
C LEU A 128 -1.75 -10.62 -2.90
N LYS A 129 -1.84 -11.60 -2.01
CA LYS A 129 -1.42 -12.99 -2.32
C LYS A 129 -2.27 -13.61 -3.42
N GLU A 130 -3.57 -13.34 -3.42
CA GLU A 130 -4.48 -13.79 -4.48
C GLU A 130 -4.34 -12.98 -5.78
N LYS A 131 -4.16 -11.66 -5.64
CA LYS A 131 -4.06 -10.70 -6.75
C LYS A 131 -2.86 -9.76 -6.54
N PRO A 132 -1.66 -10.20 -6.94
CA PRO A 132 -0.47 -9.37 -6.85
C PRO A 132 -0.59 -8.12 -7.72
N VAL A 133 -0.04 -7.01 -7.23
CA VAL A 133 0.03 -5.74 -7.96
C VAL A 133 1.41 -5.56 -8.56
N ILE A 134 1.46 -5.20 -9.84
CA ILE A 134 2.71 -4.83 -10.51
C ILE A 134 2.80 -3.31 -10.54
N VAL A 135 3.82 -2.78 -9.87
CA VAL A 135 4.13 -1.36 -9.85
C VAL A 135 5.32 -1.12 -10.77
N ALA A 136 5.18 -0.19 -11.70
CA ALA A 136 6.28 0.24 -12.56
C ALA A 136 6.53 1.74 -12.33
N HIS A 137 7.76 2.10 -12.01
CA HIS A 137 8.15 3.51 -11.89
C HIS A 137 9.53 3.75 -12.52
N SER A 138 9.77 4.99 -12.95
CA SER A 138 11.11 5.43 -13.32
C SER A 138 11.93 5.74 -12.07
N GLU A 139 13.22 5.40 -12.07
CA GLU A 139 14.17 5.95 -11.09
C GLU A 139 14.48 7.40 -11.49
N ASN A 140 13.75 8.38 -10.97
CA ASN A 140 14.07 9.80 -11.19
C ASN A 140 13.69 10.65 -9.98
#